data_AF-A0A8H7X924-F1
#
_entry.id   AF-A0A8H7X924-F1
#
_cell.length_a   1.000
_cell.length_b   1.000
_cell.length_c   1.000
_cell.angle_alpha   90.00
_cell.angle_beta   90.00
_cell.angle_gamma   90.00
#
_symmetry.space_group_name_H-M   'P 1'
#
loop_
_entity.id
_entity.type
_entity.pdbx_description
1 polymer ?
#
loop_
_entity_poly.entity_id
_entity_poly.type
_entity_poly.pdbx_seq_one_letter_code
_entity_poly.pdbx_strand_id
1 'polypeptide(L)'
;MTSHDADILRDCDVEQFYKYTSGRRLWNEKYQLARRYVEFDLPGLLQVSAKAIGARSCVKVEKLPEGNFSKVFLIVMDDGRELIAKLPNPNAGRPHCTTASEAATMDYVYGLLDSLHLMIADLKL
;
A
#
# COMPACT_ATOMS: atom_id res chain seq x y z
N MET A 1 -15.10 -10.65 -4.11
CA MET A 1 -14.79 -10.89 -2.69
C MET A 1 -14.99 -12.36 -2.42
N THR A 2 -13.91 -13.09 -2.16
CA THR A 2 -13.98 -14.48 -1.72
C THR A 2 -14.23 -14.52 -0.20
N SER A 3 -14.70 -15.64 0.35
CA SER A 3 -14.97 -15.76 1.79
C SER A 3 -13.73 -15.48 2.66
N HIS A 4 -12.54 -15.76 2.12
CA HIS A 4 -11.26 -15.59 2.82
C HIS A 4 -10.86 -14.11 2.96
N ASP A 5 -11.11 -13.29 1.92
CA ASP A 5 -10.84 -11.85 1.98
C ASP A 5 -11.71 -11.18 3.08
N ALA A 6 -12.94 -11.67 3.28
CA ALA A 6 -13.85 -11.18 4.31
C ALA A 6 -13.40 -11.54 5.73
N ASP A 7 -12.69 -12.64 5.92
CA ASP A 7 -12.17 -13.06 7.23
C ASP A 7 -10.90 -12.29 7.61
N ILE A 8 -10.04 -11.93 6.65
CA ILE A 8 -8.90 -11.00 6.88
C ILE A 8 -9.41 -9.65 7.39
N LEU A 9 -10.49 -9.14 6.81
CA LEU A 9 -11.10 -7.87 7.19
C LEU A 9 -11.74 -7.89 8.59
N ARG A 10 -12.10 -9.07 9.11
CA ARG A 10 -12.71 -9.21 10.45
C ARG A 10 -11.71 -9.14 11.59
N ASP A 11 -10.45 -9.49 11.34
CA ASP A 11 -9.40 -9.55 12.37
C ASP A 11 -8.48 -8.30 12.36
N CYS A 12 -8.58 -7.47 11.33
CA CYS A 12 -7.80 -6.25 11.19
C CYS A 12 -8.53 -5.03 11.78
N ASP A 13 -7.84 -4.23 12.62
CA ASP A 13 -8.31 -2.87 12.96
C ASP A 13 -8.09 -1.95 11.75
N VAL A 14 -9.05 -1.97 10.82
CA VAL A 14 -9.00 -1.24 9.54
C VAL A 14 -8.76 0.26 9.73
N GLU A 15 -9.23 0.83 10.84
CA GLU A 15 -8.99 2.24 11.20
C GLU A 15 -7.49 2.56 11.37
N GLN A 16 -6.67 1.59 11.78
CA GLN A 16 -5.22 1.78 11.85
C GLN A 16 -4.62 1.92 10.45
N PHE A 17 -5.21 1.32 9.42
CA PHE A 17 -4.66 1.41 8.07
C PHE A 17 -4.81 2.80 7.47
N TYR A 18 -5.82 3.54 7.90
CA TYR A 18 -6.07 4.91 7.45
C TYR A 18 -5.20 5.94 8.17
N LYS A 19 -4.86 5.68 9.43
CA LYS A 19 -4.11 6.61 10.30
C LYS A 19 -2.61 6.49 10.12
N TYR A 20 -1.90 7.58 10.36
CA TYR A 20 -0.45 7.58 10.51
C TYR A 20 -0.06 6.99 11.87
N THR A 21 0.73 5.92 11.89
CA THR A 21 1.09 5.23 13.14
C THR A 21 2.59 5.25 13.47
N SER A 22 3.45 5.75 12.59
CA SER A 22 4.91 5.62 12.73
C SER A 22 5.59 6.70 13.60
N GLY A 23 4.84 7.62 14.21
CA GLY A 23 5.43 8.56 15.17
C GLY A 23 4.55 9.75 15.50
N ARG A 24 5.13 10.69 16.27
CA ARG A 24 4.50 11.95 16.65
C ARG A 24 5.15 13.14 16.00
N ARG A 25 4.42 14.26 15.92
CA ARG A 25 4.92 15.51 15.33
C ARG A 25 5.03 16.60 16.39
N LEU A 26 6.18 17.25 16.45
CA LEU A 26 6.44 18.35 17.39
C LEU A 26 5.64 19.62 17.06
N TRP A 27 5.22 19.79 15.80
CA TRP A 27 4.51 20.98 15.36
C TRP A 27 3.18 20.61 14.68
N ASN A 28 2.12 21.37 15.02
CA ASN A 28 0.77 21.25 14.47
C ASN A 28 0.33 19.80 14.22
N GLU A 29 0.45 18.95 15.24
CA GLU A 29 0.32 17.50 15.10
C GLU A 29 -1.00 17.07 14.50
N LYS A 30 -2.12 17.64 14.98
CA LYS A 30 -3.46 17.35 14.45
C LYS A 30 -3.55 17.58 12.94
N TYR A 31 -2.99 18.69 12.45
CA TYR A 31 -2.94 18.99 11.03
C TYR A 31 -2.03 18.03 10.26
N GLN A 32 -0.88 17.66 10.83
CA GLN A 32 0.03 16.71 10.21
C GLN A 32 -0.58 15.30 10.11
N LEU A 33 -1.30 14.87 11.13
CA LEU A 33 -2.02 13.58 11.13
C LEU A 33 -3.18 13.62 10.13
N ALA A 34 -3.98 14.69 10.12
CA ALA A 34 -5.09 14.85 9.17
C ALA A 34 -4.64 14.79 7.71
N ARG A 35 -3.51 15.43 7.36
CA ARG A 35 -2.96 15.38 5.99
C ARG A 35 -2.34 14.04 5.58
N ARG A 36 -2.24 13.10 6.52
CA ARG A 36 -1.77 11.73 6.30
C ARG A 36 -2.86 10.69 6.54
N TYR A 37 -4.06 11.13 6.89
CA TYR A 37 -5.22 10.25 6.96
C TYR A 37 -5.72 10.01 5.54
N VAL A 38 -5.89 8.74 5.18
CA VAL A 38 -6.45 8.33 3.89
C VAL A 38 -7.38 7.16 4.17
N GLU A 39 -8.67 7.40 4.03
CA GLU A 39 -9.65 6.33 3.96
C GLU A 39 -9.67 5.76 2.53
N PHE A 40 -9.71 4.44 2.41
CA PHE A 40 -9.70 3.77 1.12
C PHE A 40 -10.44 2.43 1.18
N ASP A 41 -10.87 1.97 0.00
CA ASP A 41 -11.48 0.65 -0.19
C ASP A 41 -10.42 -0.45 -0.09
N LEU A 42 -10.24 -0.98 1.12
CA LEU A 42 -9.34 -2.10 1.38
C LEU A 42 -9.74 -3.38 0.61
N PRO A 43 -11.01 -3.81 0.58
CA PRO A 43 -11.45 -4.89 -0.31
C PRO A 43 -11.08 -4.66 -1.78
N GLY A 44 -11.30 -3.44 -2.29
CA GLY A 44 -10.92 -3.05 -3.65
C GLY A 44 -9.42 -3.13 -3.90
N LEU A 45 -8.61 -2.66 -2.95
CA LEU A 45 -7.15 -2.77 -2.98
C LEU A 45 -6.72 -4.24 -3.11
N LEU A 46 -7.19 -5.12 -2.22
CA LEU A 46 -6.86 -6.54 -2.23
C LEU A 46 -7.27 -7.22 -3.55
N GLN A 47 -8.45 -6.88 -4.07
CA GLN A 47 -8.92 -7.43 -5.35
C GLN A 47 -8.04 -7.02 -6.53
N VAL A 48 -7.64 -5.75 -6.60
CA VAL A 48 -6.74 -5.25 -7.65
C VAL A 48 -5.37 -5.89 -7.53
N SER A 49 -4.84 -6.03 -6.31
CA SER A 49 -3.57 -6.72 -6.07
C SER A 49 -3.60 -8.18 -6.52
N ALA A 50 -4.65 -8.95 -6.18
CA ALA A 50 -4.78 -10.34 -6.62
C ALA A 50 -4.85 -10.45 -8.15
N LYS A 51 -5.61 -9.56 -8.81
CA LYS A 51 -5.69 -9.50 -10.28
C LYS A 51 -4.35 -9.16 -10.92
N ALA A 52 -3.59 -8.22 -10.35
CA ALA A 52 -2.33 -7.75 -10.92
C ALA A 52 -1.28 -8.87 -11.06
N ILE A 53 -1.26 -9.83 -10.13
CA ILE A 53 -0.32 -10.95 -10.15
C ILE A 53 -0.95 -12.26 -10.65
N GLY A 54 -2.26 -12.29 -10.91
CA GLY A 54 -3.00 -13.49 -11.29
C GLY A 54 -3.20 -14.51 -10.17
N ALA A 55 -3.25 -14.06 -8.91
CA ALA A 55 -3.56 -14.91 -7.76
C ALA A 55 -5.07 -15.00 -7.51
N ARG A 56 -5.52 -15.98 -6.71
CA ARG A 56 -6.96 -16.20 -6.46
C ARG A 56 -7.47 -15.34 -5.32
N SER A 57 -6.68 -15.18 -4.26
CA SER A 57 -7.08 -14.43 -3.07
C SER A 57 -5.88 -13.93 -2.28
N CYS A 58 -6.10 -12.92 -1.45
CA CYS A 58 -5.12 -12.50 -0.45
C CYS A 58 -5.28 -13.38 0.80
N VAL A 59 -4.17 -13.66 1.49
CA VAL A 59 -4.16 -14.41 2.76
C VAL A 59 -3.73 -13.54 3.95
N LYS A 60 -2.98 -12.46 3.68
CA LYS A 60 -2.54 -11.52 4.71
C LYS A 60 -2.37 -10.12 4.12
N VAL A 61 -2.72 -9.11 4.90
CA VAL A 61 -2.36 -7.71 4.65
C VAL A 61 -1.74 -7.12 5.90
N GLU A 62 -0.64 -6.39 5.73
CA GLU A 62 0.08 -5.75 6.83
C GLU A 62 0.48 -4.34 6.41
N LYS A 63 0.16 -3.34 7.23
CA LYS A 63 0.68 -1.98 7.04
C LYS A 63 2.12 -1.92 7.53
N LEU A 64 3.06 -1.66 6.63
CA LEU A 64 4.46 -1.47 6.96
C LEU A 64 4.69 -0.12 7.66
N PRO A 65 5.83 0.06 8.38
CA PRO A 65 6.21 1.36 8.91
C PRO A 65 6.15 2.45 7.84
N GLU A 66 5.32 3.45 8.10
CA GLU A 66 5.01 4.50 7.14
C GLU A 66 6.13 5.52 7.03
N GLY A 67 6.40 5.93 5.80
CA GLY A 67 7.16 7.14 5.53
C GLY A 67 6.31 8.42 5.66
N ASN A 68 6.88 9.54 5.23
CA ASN A 68 6.20 10.83 5.36
C ASN A 68 5.05 11.04 4.38
N PHE A 69 5.04 10.33 3.26
CA PHE A 69 4.27 10.70 2.06
C PHE A 69 3.37 9.59 1.53
N SER A 70 3.42 8.38 2.08
CA SER A 70 2.57 7.29 1.61
C SER A 70 2.30 6.27 2.72
N LYS A 71 1.16 5.61 2.62
CA LYS A 71 0.91 4.31 3.25
C LYS A 71 1.55 3.22 2.39
N VAL A 72 2.14 2.23 3.03
CA VAL A 72 2.75 1.08 2.35
C VAL A 72 2.21 -0.19 2.99
N PHE A 73 1.75 -1.12 2.18
CA PHE A 73 1.17 -2.38 2.61
C PHE A 73 1.93 -3.54 1.99
N LEU A 74 2.24 -4.53 2.81
CA LEU A 74 2.64 -5.86 2.37
C LEU A 74 1.38 -6.72 2.24
N ILE A 75 1.16 -7.27 1.05
CA ILE A 75 0.03 -8.16 0.74
C ILE A 75 0.60 -9.51 0.36
N VAL A 76 0.18 -10.56 1.07
CA VAL A 76 0.59 -11.96 0.83
C VAL A 76 -0.59 -12.71 0.22
N MET A 77 -0.31 -13.55 -0.76
CA MET A 77 -1.30 -14.18 -1.63
C MET A 77 -1.39 -15.69 -1.38
N ASP A 78 -2.44 -16.33 -1.90
CA ASP A 78 -2.70 -17.77 -1.69
C ASP A 78 -1.60 -18.69 -2.24
N ASP A 79 -0.83 -18.21 -3.20
CA ASP A 79 0.31 -18.90 -3.80
C ASP A 79 1.66 -18.57 -3.16
N GLY A 80 1.66 -17.79 -2.07
CA GLY A 80 2.85 -17.37 -1.34
C GLY A 80 3.59 -16.19 -1.95
N ARG A 81 3.13 -15.61 -3.07
CA ARG A 81 3.74 -14.39 -3.61
C ARG A 81 3.37 -13.17 -2.77
N GLU A 82 4.28 -12.21 -2.74
CA GLU A 82 4.15 -10.97 -1.98
C GLU A 82 4.09 -9.76 -2.91
N LEU A 83 3.29 -8.77 -2.53
CA LEU A 83 3.12 -7.51 -3.25
C LEU A 83 3.23 -6.32 -2.29
N ILE A 84 3.88 -5.26 -2.75
CA ILE A 84 3.93 -3.97 -2.05
C ILE A 84 2.94 -3.02 -2.71
N ALA A 85 1.88 -2.69 -1.97
CA ALA A 85 0.94 -1.65 -2.38
C ALA A 85 1.30 -0.33 -1.70
N LYS A 86 1.33 0.75 -2.48
CA LYS A 86 1.66 2.08 -1.99
C LYS A 86 0.52 3.04 -2.28
N LEU A 87 0.02 3.70 -1.25
CA LEU A 87 -1.02 4.71 -1.36
C LEU A 87 -0.45 6.09 -0.97
N PRO A 88 -0.41 7.07 -1.88
CA PRO A 88 0.09 8.40 -1.58
C PRO A 88 -0.82 9.11 -0.58
N ASN A 89 -0.21 9.74 0.43
CA ASN A 89 -0.92 10.59 1.36
C ASN A 89 -1.25 11.95 0.69
N PRO A 90 -2.28 12.69 1.15
CA PRO A 90 -2.63 14.02 0.64
C PRO A 90 -1.50 15.04 0.66
N ASN A 91 -0.48 14.82 1.50
CA ASN A 91 0.71 15.67 1.56
C ASN A 91 1.83 15.32 0.56
N ALA A 92 1.68 14.27 -0.25
CA ALA A 92 2.69 13.81 -1.20
C ALA A 92 2.86 14.69 -2.44
N GLY A 93 2.04 15.72 -2.61
CA GLY A 93 1.99 16.50 -3.85
C GLY A 93 1.18 15.77 -4.92
N ARG A 94 1.54 15.92 -6.21
CA ARG A 94 0.81 15.27 -7.32
C ARG A 94 1.15 13.77 -7.36
N PRO A 95 0.18 12.86 -7.06
CA PRO A 95 0.44 11.42 -6.97
C PRO A 95 1.17 10.82 -8.16
N HIS A 96 0.80 11.26 -9.37
CA HIS A 96 1.39 10.71 -10.61
C HIS A 96 2.90 10.99 -10.73
N CYS A 97 3.39 12.14 -10.26
CA CYS A 97 4.82 12.48 -10.38
C CYS A 97 5.66 11.61 -9.45
N THR A 98 5.17 11.40 -8.22
CA THR A 98 5.90 10.63 -7.21
C THR A 98 5.99 9.17 -7.62
N THR A 99 4.86 8.55 -7.99
CA THR A 99 4.86 7.12 -8.34
C THR A 99 5.60 6.85 -9.64
N ALA A 100 5.47 7.71 -10.66
CA ALA A 100 6.19 7.55 -11.92
C ALA A 100 7.72 7.65 -11.73
N SER A 101 8.19 8.57 -10.89
CA SER A 101 9.62 8.70 -10.61
C SER A 101 10.20 7.49 -9.85
N GLU A 102 9.42 6.92 -8.94
CA GLU A 102 9.81 5.72 -8.19
C GLU A 102 9.77 4.47 -9.08
N ALA A 103 8.72 4.29 -9.88
CA ALA A 103 8.62 3.20 -10.84
C ALA A 103 9.76 3.24 -11.86
N ALA A 104 10.04 4.42 -12.43
CA ALA A 104 11.17 4.60 -13.35
C ALA A 104 12.52 4.26 -12.70
N THR A 105 12.69 4.58 -11.42
CA THR A 105 13.90 4.23 -10.67
C THR A 105 13.98 2.73 -10.43
N MET A 106 12.86 2.08 -10.11
CA MET A 106 12.81 0.63 -9.94
C MET A 106 13.04 -0.12 -11.24
N ASP A 107 12.47 0.32 -12.36
CA ASP A 107 12.73 -0.23 -13.68
C ASP A 107 14.22 -0.10 -14.04
N TYR A 108 14.85 1.03 -13.71
CA TYR A 108 16.29 1.21 -13.87
C TYR A 108 17.10 0.25 -12.99
N VAL A 109 16.72 0.09 -11.71
CA VAL A 109 17.41 -0.79 -10.75
C VAL A 109 17.20 -2.27 -11.08
N TYR A 110 16.01 -2.68 -11.54
CA TYR A 110 15.71 -4.06 -11.93
C TYR A 110 16.26 -4.40 -13.31
N GLY A 111 16.33 -3.43 -14.23
CA GLY A 111 17.11 -3.59 -15.46
C GLY A 111 18.61 -3.84 -15.18
N LEU A 112 19.09 -3.48 -13.98
CA LEU A 112 20.44 -3.78 -13.49
C LEU A 112 20.52 -5.02 -12.59
N LEU A 113 19.40 -5.44 -11.98
CA LEU A 113 19.29 -6.53 -11.00
C LEU A 113 18.16 -7.48 -11.42
N ASP A 114 18.51 -8.52 -12.16
CA ASP A 114 17.63 -9.43 -12.90
C ASP A 114 16.73 -10.36 -12.01
N SER A 115 16.38 -10.00 -10.77
CA SER A 115 15.83 -10.97 -9.80
C SER A 115 14.91 -10.49 -8.66
N LEU A 116 14.37 -9.27 -8.66
CA LEU A 116 13.35 -8.88 -7.66
C LEU A 116 12.04 -8.43 -8.32
N HIS A 117 11.04 -9.31 -8.31
CA HIS A 117 9.68 -8.98 -8.71
C HIS A 117 8.95 -8.26 -7.56
N LEU A 118 9.34 -7.00 -7.27
CA LEU A 118 8.52 -6.12 -6.43
C LEU A 118 7.62 -5.29 -7.35
N MET A 119 6.41 -5.77 -7.60
CA MET A 119 5.43 -4.98 -8.36
C MET A 119 4.82 -3.91 -7.46
N ILE A 120 5.19 -2.65 -7.68
CA ILE A 120 4.45 -1.51 -7.13
C ILE A 120 3.28 -1.23 -8.07
N ALA A 121 2.07 -1.52 -7.61
CA ALA A 121 0.86 -1.07 -8.29
C ALA A 121 0.53 0.36 -7.84
N ASP A 122 0.50 1.31 -8.78
CA ASP A 122 -0.13 2.61 -8.57
C ASP A 122 -1.65 2.41 -8.66
N LEU A 123 -2.29 2.17 -7.51
CA LEU A 123 -3.74 2.12 -7.46
C LEU A 123 -4.28 3.55 -7.46
N LYS A 124 -4.73 4.02 -8.63
CA LYS A 124 -5.70 5.11 -8.70
C LYS A 124 -7.02 4.59 -8.13
N LEU A 125 -7.25 4.86 -6.85
CA LEU A 125 -8.58 4.80 -6.23
C LEU A 125 -9.34 6.08 -6.55
#